data_AF-A0A2U1L6S2-F1
#
_entry.id   AF-A0A2U1L6S2-F1
#
_cell.length_a   1.000
_cell.length_b   1.000
_cell.length_c   1.000
_cell.angle_alpha   90.00
_cell.angle_beta   90.00
_cell.angle_gamma   90.00
#
_symmetry.space_group_name_H-M   'P 1'
#
loop_
_entity.id
_entity.type
_entity.pdbx_description
1 polymer ?
#
loop_
_entity_poly.entity_id
_entity_poly.type
_entity_poly.pdbx_seq_one_letter_code
_entity_poly.pdbx_strand_id
1 'polypeptide(L)'
;MPTRREDNIMSSPENLVRVIADRWLYFESTALDAAQIYCLRERLSAAVMFKITHPGKDLPELLAASIQAVANVLSYDGPSGIDASLQSVDSLTSMVKETDIGQPENDGSNVRLGSSTNLESISFLKSLLSNDSQQLPEAQGGTG
;
A
#
# COMPACT_ATOMS: atom_id res chain seq x y z
N MET A 1 31.66 -31.91 0.45
CA MET A 1 30.95 -31.97 -0.84
C MET A 1 29.77 -31.02 -0.75
N PRO A 2 29.75 -29.88 -1.46
CA PRO A 2 28.58 -29.01 -1.46
C PRO A 2 27.44 -29.74 -2.17
N THR A 3 26.27 -29.80 -1.56
CA THR A 3 25.08 -30.41 -2.14
C THR A 3 24.58 -29.54 -3.30
N ARG A 4 24.39 -30.14 -4.48
CA ARG A 4 23.89 -29.54 -5.75
C ARG A 4 22.46 -28.95 -5.69
N ARG A 5 22.04 -28.35 -4.58
CA ARG A 5 20.67 -27.83 -4.37
C ARG A 5 20.52 -26.35 -4.72
N GLU A 6 21.62 -25.62 -4.88
CA GLU A 6 21.61 -24.16 -5.05
C GLU A 6 21.60 -23.73 -6.53
N ASP A 7 22.12 -24.57 -7.43
CA ASP A 7 22.30 -24.20 -8.85
C ASP A 7 21.01 -24.27 -9.70
N ASN A 8 19.89 -24.71 -9.10
CA ASN A 8 18.67 -25.04 -9.84
C ASN A 8 17.43 -24.25 -9.39
N ILE A 9 17.61 -23.17 -8.63
CA ILE A 9 16.48 -22.42 -8.04
C ILE A 9 15.62 -21.77 -9.14
N MET A 10 16.26 -21.20 -10.17
CA MET A 10 15.59 -20.53 -11.31
C MET A 10 15.48 -21.40 -12.57
N SER A 11 15.67 -22.72 -12.46
CA SER A 11 15.72 -23.61 -13.64
C SER A 11 14.38 -23.81 -14.34
N SER A 12 13.30 -23.68 -13.58
CA SER A 12 11.93 -23.90 -14.03
C SER A 12 11.08 -22.76 -13.52
N PRO A 13 10.21 -22.16 -14.36
CA PRO A 13 9.42 -20.99 -13.99
C PRO A 13 8.51 -21.24 -12.79
N GLU A 14 8.08 -22.48 -12.57
CA GLU A 14 7.18 -22.90 -11.48
C GLU A 14 7.91 -23.16 -10.16
N ASN A 15 9.25 -23.15 -10.14
CA ASN A 15 10.01 -23.39 -8.91
C ASN A 15 9.66 -22.33 -7.87
N LEU A 16 9.41 -22.75 -6.64
CA LEU A 16 9.21 -21.83 -5.52
C LEU A 16 10.56 -21.26 -5.09
N VAL A 17 10.64 -19.95 -5.03
CA VAL A 17 11.83 -19.17 -4.67
C VAL A 17 11.48 -18.23 -3.54
N ARG A 18 12.46 -17.98 -2.66
CA ARG A 18 12.33 -17.01 -1.57
C ARG A 18 12.79 -15.64 -2.07
N VAL A 19 11.87 -14.69 -2.17
CA VAL A 19 12.16 -13.29 -2.51
C VAL A 19 12.41 -12.52 -1.22
N ILE A 20 13.52 -11.77 -1.17
CA ILE A 20 13.90 -10.96 -0.01
C ILE A 20 13.78 -9.48 -0.39
N ALA A 21 12.88 -8.75 0.26
CA ALA A 21 12.74 -7.31 0.11
C ALA A 21 13.34 -6.57 1.32
N ASP A 22 14.09 -5.51 1.03
CA ASP A 22 14.73 -4.63 2.02
C ASP A 22 15.60 -5.36 3.09
N ARG A 23 16.05 -6.58 2.77
CA ARG A 23 16.86 -7.47 3.63
C ARG A 23 16.14 -8.01 4.89
N TRP A 24 14.83 -7.82 5.02
CA TRP A 24 14.07 -8.23 6.21
C TRP A 24 12.68 -8.83 5.90
N LEU A 25 12.10 -8.54 4.74
CA LEU A 25 10.83 -9.11 4.32
C LEU A 25 11.08 -10.33 3.44
N TYR A 26 10.46 -11.46 3.78
CA TYR A 26 10.63 -12.72 3.07
C TYR A 26 9.28 -13.17 2.50
N PHE A 27 9.25 -13.46 1.20
CA PHE A 27 8.07 -13.94 0.50
C PHE A 27 8.40 -15.20 -0.29
N GLU A 28 7.45 -16.11 -0.38
CA GLU A 28 7.53 -17.25 -1.29
C GLU A 28 6.78 -16.90 -2.57
N SER A 29 7.43 -17.11 -3.71
CA SER A 29 6.87 -16.79 -5.03
C SER A 29 7.44 -17.75 -6.08
N THR A 30 6.90 -17.75 -7.29
CA THR A 30 7.46 -18.56 -8.37
C THR A 30 8.73 -17.91 -8.93
N ALA A 31 9.61 -18.72 -9.52
CA ALA A 31 10.80 -18.24 -10.20
C ALA A 31 10.45 -17.26 -11.33
N LEU A 32 9.34 -17.51 -12.04
CA LEU A 32 8.82 -16.62 -13.06
C LEU A 32 8.45 -15.24 -12.49
N ASP A 33 7.65 -15.21 -11.43
CA ASP A 33 7.19 -13.96 -10.82
C ASP A 33 8.39 -13.15 -10.27
N ALA A 34 9.33 -13.83 -9.61
CA ALA A 34 10.55 -13.21 -9.11
C ALA A 34 11.38 -12.59 -10.25
N ALA A 35 11.54 -13.31 -11.37
CA ALA A 35 12.22 -12.80 -12.56
C ALA A 35 11.49 -11.62 -13.19
N GLN A 36 10.15 -11.66 -13.25
CA GLN A 36 9.32 -10.58 -13.78
C GLN A 36 9.42 -9.31 -12.93
N ILE A 37 9.31 -9.43 -11.61
CA ILE A 37 9.48 -8.31 -10.67
C ILE A 37 10.89 -7.70 -10.81
N TYR A 38 11.93 -8.54 -10.91
CA TYR A 38 13.29 -8.06 -11.16
C TYR A 38 13.39 -7.27 -12.47
N CYS A 39 12.85 -7.81 -13.56
CA CYS A 39 12.84 -7.12 -14.86
C CYS A 39 12.11 -5.78 -14.80
N LEU A 40 10.97 -5.72 -14.12
CA LEU A 40 10.21 -4.48 -13.95
C LEU A 40 10.98 -3.45 -13.13
N ARG A 41 11.68 -3.87 -12.06
CA ARG A 41 12.52 -2.98 -11.25
C ARG A 41 13.64 -2.34 -12.08
N GLU A 42 14.35 -3.12 -12.89
CA GLU A 42 15.42 -2.60 -13.74
C GLU A 42 14.86 -1.62 -14.79
N ARG A 43 13.71 -1.95 -15.40
CA ARG A 43 13.06 -1.06 -16.37
C ARG A 43 12.50 0.21 -15.74
N LEU A 44 11.99 0.16 -14.51
CA LEU A 44 11.58 1.34 -13.77
C LEU A 44 12.77 2.27 -13.52
N SER A 45 13.92 1.71 -13.16
CA SER A 45 15.16 2.49 -12.99
C SER A 45 15.58 3.17 -14.30
N ALA A 46 15.52 2.44 -15.42
CA ALA A 46 15.80 2.99 -16.74
C ALA A 46 14.80 4.08 -17.15
N ALA A 47 13.51 3.90 -16.85
CA ALA A 47 12.46 4.88 -17.09
C ALA A 47 12.69 6.19 -16.31
N VAL A 48 13.04 6.09 -15.03
CA VAL A 48 13.38 7.24 -14.19
C VAL A 48 14.61 7.96 -14.74
N MET A 49 15.67 7.23 -15.06
CA MET A 49 16.87 7.81 -15.67
C MET A 49 16.56 8.51 -17.00
N PHE A 50 15.71 7.92 -17.83
CA PHE A 50 15.28 8.51 -19.09
C PHE A 50 14.56 9.85 -18.88
N LYS A 51 13.60 9.91 -17.93
CA LYS A 51 12.89 11.17 -17.61
C LYS A 51 13.81 12.24 -17.02
N ILE A 52 14.80 11.85 -16.22
CA ILE A 52 15.81 12.77 -15.69
C ILE A 52 16.68 13.33 -16.82
N THR A 53 17.12 12.49 -17.75
CA THR A 53 18.01 12.87 -18.85
C THR A 53 17.29 13.64 -19.95
N HIS A 54 16.02 13.32 -20.21
CA HIS A 54 15.21 13.91 -21.27
C HIS A 54 13.87 14.45 -20.74
N PRO A 55 13.89 15.53 -19.95
CA PRO A 55 12.67 16.14 -19.43
C PRO A 55 11.70 16.50 -20.57
N GLY A 56 10.40 16.26 -20.35
CA GLY A 56 9.35 16.60 -21.31
C GLY A 56 9.22 15.66 -22.52
N LYS A 57 10.17 14.74 -22.75
CA LYS A 57 10.00 13.70 -23.78
C LYS A 57 9.14 12.56 -23.27
N ASP A 58 8.33 11.99 -24.16
CA ASP A 58 7.57 10.78 -23.87
C ASP A 58 8.50 9.59 -23.68
N LEU A 59 8.05 8.66 -22.83
CA LEU A 59 8.80 7.44 -22.59
C LEU A 59 8.76 6.54 -23.84
N PRO A 60 9.85 5.83 -24.15
CA PRO A 60 9.79 4.73 -25.10
C PRO A 60 8.68 3.74 -24.71
N GLU A 61 7.97 3.23 -25.72
CA GLU A 61 6.79 2.37 -25.56
C GLU A 61 7.01 1.22 -24.55
N LEU A 62 8.16 0.54 -24.66
CA LEU A 62 8.53 -0.55 -23.75
C LEU A 62 8.62 -0.10 -22.28
N LEU A 63 9.19 1.08 -22.02
CA LEU A 63 9.32 1.63 -20.67
C LEU A 63 7.97 2.11 -20.15
N ALA A 64 7.16 2.73 -21.01
CA ALA A 64 5.81 3.17 -20.65
C ALA A 64 4.93 1.97 -20.26
N ALA A 65 4.94 0.90 -21.07
CA ALA A 65 4.25 -0.34 -20.76
C ALA A 65 4.76 -0.98 -19.47
N SER A 66 6.06 -0.90 -19.20
CA SER A 66 6.64 -1.40 -17.94
C SER A 66 6.18 -0.61 -16.72
N ILE A 67 6.08 0.72 -16.82
CA ILE A 67 5.49 1.55 -15.75
C ILE A 67 4.02 1.16 -15.52
N GLN A 68 3.26 0.97 -16.59
CA GLN A 68 1.86 0.53 -16.46
C GLN A 68 1.77 -0.84 -15.78
N ALA A 69 2.65 -1.78 -16.12
CA ALA A 69 2.72 -3.08 -15.46
C ALA A 69 3.06 -2.94 -13.96
N VAL A 70 4.01 -2.06 -13.60
CA VAL A 70 4.31 -1.74 -12.19
C VAL A 70 3.10 -1.16 -11.48
N ALA A 71 2.39 -0.21 -12.10
CA ALA A 71 1.18 0.38 -11.53
C ALA A 71 0.13 -0.71 -11.26
N ASN A 72 -0.11 -1.61 -12.22
CA ASN A 72 -1.05 -2.71 -12.05
C ASN A 72 -0.66 -3.67 -10.92
N VAL A 73 0.64 -3.99 -10.77
CA VAL A 73 1.14 -4.83 -9.67
C VAL A 73 0.93 -4.17 -8.31
N LEU A 74 1.18 -2.86 -8.22
CA LEU A 74 1.04 -2.11 -6.96
C LEU A 74 -0.41 -1.78 -6.61
N SER A 75 -1.30 -1.69 -7.61
CA SER A 75 -2.75 -1.55 -7.41
C SER A 75 -3.44 -2.84 -7.02
N TYR A 76 -2.71 -3.95 -6.94
CA TYR A 76 -3.25 -5.20 -6.43
C TYR A 76 -3.45 -5.09 -4.91
N ASP A 77 -4.67 -4.75 -4.49
CA ASP A 77 -5.09 -4.61 -3.08
C ASP A 77 -5.12 -5.95 -2.30
N GLY A 78 -4.53 -7.02 -2.85
CA GLY A 78 -4.62 -8.37 -2.33
C GLY A 78 -6.04 -8.95 -2.43
N PRO A 79 -6.21 -10.26 -2.22
CA PRO A 79 -7.53 -10.75 -1.83
C PRO A 79 -7.91 -10.02 -0.54
N SER A 80 -9.09 -9.38 -0.53
CA SER A 80 -9.71 -8.83 0.67
C SER A 80 -9.79 -9.90 1.75
N GLY A 81 -8.79 -9.99 2.63
CA GLY A 81 -8.64 -11.13 3.52
C GLY A 81 -7.18 -11.54 3.69
N ILE A 82 -6.40 -10.68 4.35
CA ILE A 82 -5.37 -11.22 5.23
C ILE A 82 -6.17 -12.05 6.25
N ASP A 83 -6.09 -13.37 6.13
CA ASP A 83 -6.81 -14.31 6.98
C ASP A 83 -6.71 -13.88 8.44
N ALA A 84 -7.83 -13.99 9.15
CA ALA A 84 -8.09 -13.59 10.52
C ALA A 84 -7.21 -14.31 11.58
N SER A 85 -6.01 -14.76 11.23
CA SER A 85 -5.05 -15.37 12.16
C SER A 85 -4.35 -14.34 13.06
N LEU A 86 -4.25 -13.08 12.64
CA LEU A 86 -3.76 -12.00 13.52
C LEU A 86 -4.75 -11.66 14.65
N GLN A 87 -6.03 -12.05 14.53
CA GLN A 87 -7.00 -11.90 15.63
C GLN A 87 -6.86 -12.99 16.72
N SER A 88 -6.12 -14.08 16.45
CA SER A 88 -6.00 -15.19 17.41
C SER A 88 -5.16 -14.83 18.64
N VAL A 89 -4.17 -13.94 18.49
CA VAL A 89 -3.35 -13.45 19.61
C VAL A 89 -4.09 -12.45 20.50
N ASP A 90 -5.01 -11.65 19.94
CA ASP A 90 -5.86 -10.75 20.74
C ASP A 90 -6.89 -11.54 21.57
N SER A 91 -7.44 -12.64 21.04
CA SER A 91 -8.31 -13.55 21.79
C SER A 91 -7.61 -14.22 22.98
N LEU A 92 -6.33 -14.60 22.83
CA LEU A 92 -5.56 -15.19 23.93
C LEU A 92 -5.28 -14.18 25.05
N THR A 93 -5.06 -12.91 24.69
CA THR A 93 -4.81 -11.83 25.66
C THR A 93 -6.09 -11.40 26.40
N SER A 94 -7.26 -11.59 25.77
CA SER A 94 -8.57 -11.33 26.40
C SER A 94 -8.96 -12.42 27.42
N MET A 95 -8.70 -13.69 27.13
CA MET A 95 -9.07 -14.81 28.01
C MET A 95 -8.25 -14.85 29.31
N VAL A 96 -7.06 -14.24 29.33
CA VAL A 96 -6.23 -14.10 30.54
C VAL A 96 -6.78 -13.04 31.51
N LYS A 97 -7.66 -12.13 31.06
CA LYS A 97 -8.27 -11.11 31.92
C LYS A 97 -9.56 -11.55 32.63
N GLU A 98 -10.13 -12.70 32.26
CA GLU A 98 -11.43 -13.17 32.82
C GLU A 98 -11.31 -14.11 34.03
N THR A 99 -10.11 -14.36 34.57
CA THR A 99 -9.96 -15.16 35.81
C THR A 99 -9.67 -14.33 37.06
N ASP A 100 -10.01 -13.04 37.09
CA ASP A 100 -9.99 -12.29 38.35
C ASP A 100 -11.34 -12.39 39.06
N ILE A 101 -11.32 -13.06 40.21
CA ILE A 101 -12.46 -13.41 41.05
C ILE A 101 -12.85 -12.17 41.86
N GLY A 102 -14.03 -11.60 41.57
CA GLY A 102 -14.65 -10.59 42.43
C GLY A 102 -15.91 -9.95 41.85
N GLN A 103 -17.09 -10.36 42.33
CA GLN A 103 -18.35 -9.57 42.31
C GLN A 103 -18.14 -8.19 42.98
N PRO A 104 -18.91 -7.10 42.69
CA PRO A 104 -20.39 -7.11 42.67
C PRO A 104 -21.12 -6.18 41.65
N GLU A 105 -22.38 -6.58 41.41
CA GLU A 105 -23.64 -5.82 41.23
C GLU A 105 -23.71 -4.41 40.60
N ASN A 106 -24.58 -4.33 39.58
CA ASN A 106 -25.62 -3.32 39.33
C ASN A 106 -25.22 -1.84 39.15
N ASP A 107 -25.24 -1.33 37.90
CA ASP A 107 -26.14 -0.23 37.50
C ASP A 107 -26.09 0.02 35.98
N GLY A 108 -27.19 0.55 35.43
CA GLY A 108 -27.43 0.66 33.99
C GLY A 108 -26.64 1.75 33.26
N SER A 109 -26.57 1.64 31.94
CA SER A 109 -26.74 2.75 30.99
C SER A 109 -26.62 2.28 29.54
N ASN A 110 -27.42 2.94 28.72
CA ASN A 110 -27.66 2.69 27.31
C ASN A 110 -26.66 3.52 26.49
N VAL A 111 -25.81 2.92 25.64
CA VAL A 111 -24.99 3.69 24.68
C VAL A 111 -25.03 3.05 23.30
N ARG A 112 -25.70 3.77 22.38
CA ARG A 112 -25.71 3.56 20.93
C ARG A 112 -24.28 3.65 20.37
N LEU A 113 -23.87 2.60 19.67
CA LEU A 113 -22.65 2.58 18.85
C LEU A 113 -22.87 3.38 17.57
N GLY A 114 -22.43 4.64 17.55
CA GLY A 114 -22.37 5.49 16.37
C GLY A 114 -20.96 5.46 15.77
N SER A 115 -20.80 4.78 14.64
CA SER A 115 -19.60 4.85 13.80
C SER A 115 -19.44 6.27 13.24
N SER A 116 -18.48 7.04 13.73
CA SER A 116 -18.13 8.38 13.21
C SER A 116 -16.65 8.65 13.37
N THR A 117 -15.86 8.14 12.43
CA THR A 117 -14.45 8.54 12.24
C THR A 117 -14.13 8.97 10.80
N ASN A 118 -15.09 8.85 9.87
CA ASN A 118 -14.87 9.19 8.46
C ASN A 118 -15.33 10.62 8.09
N LEU A 119 -16.29 11.21 8.81
CA LEU A 119 -16.82 12.54 8.47
C LEU A 119 -15.86 13.70 8.78
N GLU A 120 -15.06 13.62 9.84
CA GLU A 120 -14.15 14.71 10.22
C GLU A 120 -12.96 14.87 9.24
N SER A 121 -12.50 13.77 8.64
CA SER A 121 -11.39 13.83 7.67
C SER A 121 -11.82 14.52 6.36
N ILE A 122 -13.08 14.39 5.97
CA ILE A 122 -13.59 14.97 4.71
C ILE A 122 -13.87 16.47 4.85
N SER A 123 -14.29 16.94 6.02
CA SER A 123 -14.57 18.36 6.24
C SER A 123 -13.30 19.21 6.20
N PHE A 124 -12.19 18.70 6.74
CA PHE A 124 -10.89 19.39 6.72
C PHE A 124 -10.37 19.58 5.28
N LEU A 125 -10.44 18.55 4.44
CA LEU A 125 -10.01 18.63 3.05
C LEU A 125 -10.84 19.61 2.23
N LYS A 126 -12.16 19.67 2.45
CA LYS A 126 -13.04 20.66 1.81
C LYS A 126 -12.72 22.09 2.22
N SER A 127 -12.38 22.31 3.50
CA SER A 127 -11.97 23.63 4.01
C SER A 127 -10.72 24.17 3.32
N LEU A 128 -9.73 23.30 3.05
CA LEU A 128 -8.50 23.68 2.33
C LEU A 128 -8.77 24.07 0.87
N LEU A 129 -9.64 23.33 0.18
CA LEU A 129 -10.00 23.60 -1.22
C LEU A 129 -10.81 24.89 -1.39
N SER A 130 -11.62 25.27 -0.39
CA SER A 130 -12.46 26.47 -0.46
C SER A 130 -11.70 27.78 -0.23
N ASN A 131 -10.50 27.74 0.36
CA ASN A 131 -9.76 28.96 0.72
C ASN A 131 -8.99 29.63 -0.44
N ASP A 132 -8.75 28.92 -1.55
CA ASP A 132 -7.98 29.46 -2.69
C ASP A 132 -8.82 30.24 -3.72
N SER A 133 -10.14 30.43 -3.48
CA SER A 133 -11.04 31.05 -4.48
C SER A 133 -11.42 32.51 -4.22
N GLN A 134 -10.74 33.22 -3.31
CA GLN A 134 -11.07 34.62 -3.01
C GLN A 134 -9.79 35.48 -2.97
N GLN A 135 -9.36 36.00 -4.14
CA GLN A 135 -8.83 37.37 -4.28
C GLN A 135 -8.48 37.72 -5.74
N LEU A 136 -9.40 38.42 -6.41
CA LEU A 136 -9.05 39.48 -7.37
C LEU A 136 -10.13 40.57 -7.26
N PRO A 137 -9.84 41.75 -6.70
CA PRO A 137 -10.81 42.83 -6.68
C PRO A 137 -10.88 43.51 -8.05
N GLU A 138 -12.12 43.69 -8.50
CA GLU A 138 -12.50 44.63 -9.56
C GLU A 138 -12.06 46.05 -9.19
N ALA A 139 -11.47 46.76 -10.16
CA ALA A 139 -11.37 48.21 -10.11
C ALA A 139 -12.19 48.78 -11.28
N GLN A 140 -13.41 49.24 -10.97
CA GLN A 140 -14.17 50.14 -11.83
C GLN A 140 -13.85 51.61 -11.49
N GLY A 141 -13.84 52.45 -12.53
CA GLY A 141 -13.85 53.93 -12.47
C GLY A 141 -13.06 54.49 -13.65
N GLY A 142 -13.52 55.40 -14.51
CA GLY A 142 -14.69 56.26 -14.53
C GLY A 142 -14.28 57.57 -15.24
N THR A 143 -14.99 57.93 -16.32
CA THR A 143 -15.15 59.27 -16.97
C THR A 143 -13.95 60.19 -17.23
N GLY A 144 -13.80 60.59 -18.49
CA GLY A 144 -13.09 61.77 -18.99
C GLY A 144 -13.33 61.93 -20.49
#